data_AF-A0A9P4L981-F1
#
_entry.id   AF-A0A9P4L981-F1
#
_cell.length_a   1.000
_cell.length_b   1.000
_cell.length_c   1.000
_cell.angle_alpha   90.00
_cell.angle_beta   90.00
_cell.angle_gamma   90.00
#
_symmetry.space_group_name_H-M   'P 1'
#
loop_
_entity.id
_entity.type
_entity.pdbx_description
1 polymer ?
#
loop_
_entity_poly.entity_id
_entity_poly.type
_entity_poly.pdbx_seq_one_letter_code
_entity_poly.pdbx_strand_id
1 'polypeptide(L)'
;MRGGGNCCTKESEPAVEIRPPVAPRSASRVIPLDVIIQKANMSEDTLSQGLEKIHAALENQGAMGMGNRSTADFDILVEDGEARKARRTLLRHEEFGKTSLNSLYVKIGNKFYNVDIVTPSRTHLSSFPTSVYTQHTTFAVIAPLDSMIETKIGAYRDLERKSSKRSTDESDIAFLLELAASKGMTFGFDGVPGLDKDFSASFRRTRRESEKSLDSLGCSLE
;
A
#
# COMPACT_ATOMS: atom_id res chain seq x y z
N MET A 1 -26.33 -1.84 -95.82
CA MET A 1 -25.05 -2.59 -95.79
C MET A 1 -24.77 -2.98 -94.34
N ARG A 2 -24.49 -4.28 -94.11
CA ARG A 2 -23.74 -4.92 -92.98
C ARG A 2 -24.25 -4.57 -91.57
N GLY A 3 -24.83 -5.51 -90.81
CA GLY A 3 -24.11 -6.61 -90.12
C GLY A 3 -23.52 -6.05 -88.82
N GLY A 4 -23.62 -6.62 -87.63
CA GLY A 4 -23.96 -7.94 -87.12
C GLY A 4 -23.82 -7.84 -85.59
N GLY A 5 -24.39 -8.80 -84.85
CA GLY A 5 -24.35 -8.79 -83.39
C GLY A 5 -22.96 -8.99 -82.81
N ASN A 6 -22.81 -8.65 -81.53
CA ASN A 6 -21.98 -9.44 -80.64
C ASN A 6 -22.54 -9.38 -79.21
N CYS A 7 -22.82 -10.57 -78.70
CA CYS A 7 -23.23 -10.86 -77.33
C CYS A 7 -22.04 -10.67 -76.41
N CYS A 8 -22.19 -9.91 -75.33
CA CYS A 8 -21.33 -9.97 -74.15
C CYS A 8 -22.18 -9.60 -72.92
N THR A 9 -22.63 -10.63 -72.23
CA THR A 9 -23.14 -10.58 -70.86
C THR A 9 -22.09 -9.95 -69.95
N LYS A 10 -22.44 -8.86 -69.26
CA LYS A 10 -21.73 -8.44 -68.05
C LYS A 10 -22.66 -8.63 -66.87
N GLU A 11 -22.18 -9.49 -65.98
CA GLU A 11 -22.80 -9.94 -64.74
C GLU A 11 -23.16 -8.74 -63.87
N SER A 12 -24.37 -8.80 -63.33
CA SER A 12 -24.85 -7.93 -62.28
C SER A 12 -23.96 -8.09 -61.05
N GLU A 13 -23.29 -7.01 -60.65
CA GLU A 13 -22.58 -6.94 -59.36
C GLU A 13 -23.60 -7.21 -58.23
N PRO A 14 -23.28 -8.09 -57.25
CA PRO A 14 -24.15 -8.26 -56.10
C PRO A 14 -24.10 -7.00 -55.24
N ALA A 15 -25.27 -6.58 -54.77
CA ALA A 15 -25.41 -5.50 -53.79
C ALA A 15 -24.47 -5.74 -52.61
N VAL A 16 -23.61 -4.77 -52.33
CA VAL A 16 -22.71 -4.76 -51.18
C VAL A 16 -23.57 -4.88 -49.92
N GLU A 17 -23.50 -6.05 -49.28
CA GLU A 17 -24.06 -6.29 -47.96
C GLU A 17 -23.30 -5.40 -46.96
N ILE A 18 -23.88 -4.25 -46.64
CA ILE A 18 -23.39 -3.37 -45.57
C ILE A 18 -23.57 -4.15 -44.27
N ARG A 19 -22.49 -4.79 -43.80
CA ARG A 19 -22.46 -5.39 -42.47
C ARG A 19 -22.83 -4.29 -41.46
N PRO A 20 -23.82 -4.50 -40.57
CA PRO A 20 -24.11 -3.52 -39.55
C PRO A 20 -22.84 -3.30 -38.70
N PRO A 21 -22.57 -2.07 -38.26
CA PRO A 21 -21.41 -1.80 -37.42
C PRO A 21 -21.50 -2.69 -36.19
N VAL A 22 -20.44 -3.46 -35.94
CA VAL A 22 -20.26 -4.22 -34.71
C VAL A 22 -20.43 -3.22 -33.58
N ALA A 23 -21.53 -3.34 -32.83
CA ALA A 23 -21.76 -2.54 -31.64
C ALA A 23 -20.49 -2.63 -30.78
N PRO A 24 -19.96 -1.50 -30.27
CA PRO A 24 -18.81 -1.57 -29.39
C PRO A 24 -19.20 -2.53 -28.26
N ARG A 25 -18.46 -3.64 -28.15
CA ARG A 25 -18.61 -4.57 -27.02
C ARG A 25 -18.62 -3.68 -25.80
N SER A 26 -19.76 -3.65 -25.13
CA SER A 26 -20.00 -2.83 -23.96
C SER A 26 -18.78 -3.00 -23.07
N ALA A 27 -17.96 -1.95 -22.97
CA ALA A 27 -16.92 -1.89 -21.97
C ALA A 27 -17.65 -2.24 -20.68
N SER A 28 -17.27 -3.38 -20.08
CA SER A 28 -17.85 -3.83 -18.83
C SER A 28 -17.83 -2.63 -17.91
N ARG A 29 -18.99 -2.01 -17.70
CA ARG A 29 -19.13 -0.88 -16.79
C ARG A 29 -18.94 -1.55 -15.43
N VAL A 30 -17.70 -1.49 -14.95
CA VAL A 30 -17.37 -1.83 -13.57
C VAL A 30 -18.17 -0.86 -12.73
N ILE A 31 -19.35 -1.27 -12.29
CA ILE A 31 -20.09 -0.60 -11.25
C ILE A 31 -19.16 -0.65 -10.05
N PRO A 32 -18.70 0.50 -9.50
CA PRO A 32 -17.93 0.48 -8.27
C PRO A 32 -18.86 -0.08 -7.20
N LEU A 33 -18.71 -1.37 -6.87
CA LEU A 33 -19.26 -1.89 -5.64
C LEU A 33 -18.63 -1.07 -4.53
N ASP A 34 -19.44 -0.47 -3.67
CA ASP A 34 -18.95 0.10 -2.42
C ASP A 34 -18.51 -1.05 -1.53
N VAL A 35 -17.29 -1.51 -1.78
CA VAL A 35 -16.62 -2.56 -1.02
C VAL A 35 -16.40 -2.03 0.39
N ILE A 36 -16.89 -2.76 1.38
CA ILE A 36 -16.65 -2.44 2.79
C ILE A 36 -15.22 -2.89 3.13
N ILE A 37 -14.34 -1.90 3.28
CA ILE A 37 -12.97 -2.10 3.76
C ILE A 37 -12.99 -2.37 5.25
N GLN A 38 -12.37 -3.48 5.66
CA GLN A 38 -12.19 -3.83 7.05
C GLN A 38 -11.26 -2.84 7.74
N LYS A 39 -11.67 -2.38 8.93
CA LYS A 39 -10.90 -1.46 9.77
C LYS A 39 -10.42 -2.12 11.07
N ALA A 40 -10.83 -3.36 11.32
CA ALA A 40 -10.41 -4.12 12.47
C ALA A 40 -9.00 -4.69 12.26
N ASN A 41 -8.28 -4.88 13.36
CA ASN A 41 -6.96 -5.50 13.34
C ASN A 41 -7.01 -6.89 12.68
N MET A 42 -6.04 -7.15 11.81
CA MET A 42 -5.85 -8.43 11.14
C MET A 42 -5.31 -9.47 12.14
N SER A 43 -5.78 -10.72 12.02
CA SER A 43 -5.08 -11.85 12.62
C SER A 43 -3.75 -12.07 11.92
N GLU A 44 -2.80 -12.73 12.59
CA GLU A 44 -1.51 -13.09 12.00
C GLU A 44 -1.67 -13.87 10.69
N ASP A 45 -2.56 -14.87 10.66
CA ASP A 45 -2.88 -15.62 9.44
C ASP A 45 -3.40 -14.75 8.29
N THR A 46 -4.25 -13.76 8.61
CA THR A 46 -4.79 -12.84 7.60
C THR A 46 -3.69 -11.93 7.07
N LEU A 47 -2.85 -11.41 7.95
CA LEU A 47 -1.71 -10.57 7.60
C LEU A 47 -0.74 -11.34 6.70
N SER A 48 -0.37 -12.57 7.06
CA SER A 48 0.51 -13.44 6.27
C SER A 48 -0.06 -13.73 4.89
N GLN A 49 -1.35 -14.10 4.79
CA GLN A 49 -2.01 -14.32 3.50
C GLN A 49 -2.04 -13.06 2.63
N GLY A 50 -2.28 -11.90 3.21
CA GLY A 50 -2.28 -10.63 2.48
C GLY A 50 -0.89 -10.26 1.97
N LEU A 51 0.14 -10.43 2.80
CA LEU A 51 1.53 -10.22 2.43
C LEU A 51 1.96 -11.15 1.29
N GLU A 52 1.60 -12.43 1.34
CA GLU A 52 1.85 -13.40 0.27
C GLU A 52 1.17 -13.02 -1.05
N LYS A 53 -0.11 -12.61 -0.99
CA LYS A 53 -0.85 -12.15 -2.17
C LYS A 53 -0.21 -10.92 -2.81
N ILE A 54 0.18 -9.94 -2.00
CA ILE A 54 0.87 -8.72 -2.47
C ILE A 54 2.20 -9.09 -3.11
N HIS A 55 3.00 -9.91 -2.43
CA HIS A 55 4.30 -10.33 -2.90
C HIS A 55 4.22 -11.09 -4.23
N ALA A 56 3.28 -12.04 -4.35
CA ALA A 56 3.04 -12.79 -5.58
C ALA A 56 2.59 -11.89 -6.73
N ALA A 57 1.73 -10.90 -6.45
CA ALA A 57 1.25 -9.96 -7.47
C ALA A 57 2.33 -8.98 -7.95
N LEU A 58 3.31 -8.66 -7.09
CA LEU A 58 4.37 -7.71 -7.40
C LEU A 58 5.70 -8.36 -7.82
N GLU A 59 5.73 -9.69 -7.98
CA GLU A 59 6.92 -10.43 -8.45
C GLU A 59 8.21 -10.06 -7.70
N ASN A 60 8.14 -9.92 -6.36
CA ASN A 60 9.22 -9.48 -5.45
C ASN A 60 9.44 -7.96 -5.29
N GLN A 61 8.56 -7.07 -5.79
CA GLN A 61 8.63 -5.65 -5.40
C GLN A 61 8.03 -5.46 -4.00
N GLY A 62 8.80 -4.81 -3.12
CA GLY A 62 8.67 -4.83 -1.66
C GLY A 62 7.27 -4.58 -1.09
N ALA A 63 6.98 -5.20 0.05
CA ALA A 63 5.76 -4.98 0.82
C ALA A 63 6.15 -4.57 2.25
N MET A 64 5.68 -3.42 2.73
CA MET A 64 5.89 -3.01 4.11
C MET A 64 4.74 -3.48 4.99
N GLY A 65 4.96 -4.57 5.71
CA GLY A 65 4.09 -4.98 6.81
C GLY A 65 4.93 -5.44 7.99
N MET A 66 4.53 -5.05 9.21
CA MET A 66 5.09 -5.65 10.42
C MET A 66 4.18 -6.78 10.89
N GLY A 67 4.69 -8.01 10.91
CA GLY A 67 3.98 -9.20 11.42
C GLY A 67 3.50 -9.10 12.87
N ASN A 68 4.20 -8.30 13.69
CA ASN A 68 4.08 -8.35 15.16
C ASN A 68 3.24 -7.21 15.77
N ARG A 69 2.63 -6.33 14.97
CA ARG A 69 1.73 -5.28 15.45
C ARG A 69 0.36 -5.44 14.80
N SER A 70 -0.68 -5.33 15.62
CA SER A 70 -2.06 -5.26 15.15
C SER A 70 -2.21 -4.12 14.12
N THR A 71 -2.42 -4.47 12.86
CA THR A 71 -2.64 -3.54 11.74
C THR A 71 -3.96 -3.86 11.04
N ALA A 72 -4.58 -2.85 10.42
CA ALA A 72 -5.82 -3.00 9.65
C ALA A 72 -5.62 -2.83 8.13
N ASP A 73 -4.41 -2.45 7.72
CA ASP A 73 -4.03 -2.12 6.35
C ASP A 73 -2.62 -2.63 6.00
N PHE A 74 -2.32 -2.61 4.70
CA PHE A 74 -1.03 -2.97 4.13
C PHE A 74 -0.40 -1.74 3.48
N ASP A 75 0.85 -1.43 3.83
CA ASP A 75 1.64 -0.41 3.15
C ASP A 75 2.62 -1.09 2.17
N ILE A 76 2.78 -0.52 0.97
CA ILE A 76 3.70 -1.02 -0.05
C ILE A 76 4.65 0.11 -0.41
N LEU A 77 5.91 0.01 0.01
CA LEU A 77 6.93 0.97 -0.37
C LEU A 77 7.45 0.67 -1.77
N VAL A 78 7.37 1.65 -2.65
CA VAL A 78 7.95 1.61 -3.99
C VAL A 78 8.70 2.91 -4.27
N GLU A 79 9.59 2.90 -5.26
CA GLU A 79 10.27 4.12 -5.71
C GLU A 79 9.27 5.17 -6.20
N ASP A 80 9.61 6.46 -6.11
CA ASP A 80 8.72 7.59 -6.46
C ASP A 80 8.16 7.52 -7.90
N GLY A 81 8.90 6.92 -8.83
CA GLY A 81 8.46 6.70 -10.22
C GLY A 81 7.57 5.46 -10.43
N GLU A 82 7.60 4.50 -9.51
CA GLU A 82 7.02 3.17 -9.72
C GLU A 82 5.60 3.02 -9.17
N ALA A 83 5.11 3.98 -8.36
CA ALA A 83 3.78 3.91 -7.72
C ALA A 83 2.62 3.63 -8.69
N ARG A 84 2.62 4.29 -9.86
CA ARG A 84 1.59 4.07 -10.89
C ARG A 84 1.70 2.70 -11.55
N LYS A 85 2.92 2.18 -11.70
CA LYS A 85 3.17 0.85 -12.27
C LYS A 85 2.75 -0.23 -11.27
N ALA A 86 3.19 -0.15 -10.02
CA ALA A 86 2.79 -1.06 -8.94
C ALA A 86 1.27 -1.15 -8.80
N ARG A 87 0.58 0.00 -8.77
CA ARG A 87 -0.89 0.04 -8.76
C ARG A 87 -1.52 -0.69 -9.94
N ARG A 88 -1.02 -0.48 -11.16
CA ARG A 88 -1.53 -1.14 -12.36
C ARG A 88 -1.25 -2.64 -12.34
N THR A 89 -0.10 -3.06 -11.80
CA THR A 89 0.25 -4.46 -11.64
C THR A 89 -0.72 -5.14 -10.69
N LEU A 90 -0.92 -4.60 -9.48
CA LEU A 90 -1.85 -5.14 -8.49
C LEU A 90 -3.26 -5.29 -9.06
N LEU A 91 -3.79 -4.26 -9.73
CA LEU A 91 -5.13 -4.27 -10.32
C LEU A 91 -5.33 -5.25 -11.51
N ARG A 92 -4.29 -5.97 -11.95
CA ARG A 92 -4.43 -7.08 -12.92
C ARG A 92 -4.83 -8.39 -12.26
N HIS A 93 -4.63 -8.51 -10.94
CA HIS A 93 -4.95 -9.71 -10.18
C HIS A 93 -6.38 -9.63 -9.65
N GLU A 94 -7.08 -10.76 -9.62
CA GLU A 94 -8.50 -10.83 -9.27
C GLU A 94 -8.78 -10.51 -7.80
N GLU A 95 -7.79 -10.69 -6.93
CA GLU A 95 -7.92 -10.38 -5.51
C GLU A 95 -7.80 -8.91 -5.19
N PHE A 96 -7.35 -8.09 -6.15
CA PHE A 96 -7.16 -6.67 -5.94
C PHE A 96 -8.24 -5.87 -6.66
N GLY A 97 -8.61 -4.74 -6.07
CA GLY A 97 -9.57 -3.82 -6.68
C GLY A 97 -9.45 -2.42 -6.13
N LYS A 98 -10.31 -1.54 -6.62
CA LYS A 98 -10.35 -0.15 -6.16
C LYS A 98 -11.76 0.24 -5.75
N THR A 99 -11.86 1.05 -4.70
CA THR A 99 -13.13 1.64 -4.26
C THR A 99 -13.54 2.78 -5.18
N SER A 100 -14.77 3.28 -5.00
CA SER A 100 -15.28 4.50 -5.64
C SER A 100 -14.41 5.73 -5.35
N LEU A 101 -13.76 5.78 -4.17
CA LEU A 101 -12.79 6.81 -3.77
C LEU A 101 -11.36 6.54 -4.26
N ASN A 102 -11.18 5.57 -5.16
CA ASN A 102 -9.89 5.19 -5.74
C ASN A 102 -8.88 4.62 -4.72
N SER A 103 -9.31 4.22 -3.52
CA SER A 103 -8.49 3.44 -2.56
C SER A 103 -8.29 2.03 -3.10
N LEU A 104 -7.08 1.49 -3.01
CA LEU A 104 -6.76 0.14 -3.43
C LEU A 104 -7.05 -0.83 -2.29
N TYR A 105 -7.52 -2.04 -2.60
CA TYR A 105 -7.77 -3.08 -1.60
C TYR A 105 -7.30 -4.44 -2.09
N VAL A 106 -7.09 -5.36 -1.14
CA VAL A 106 -6.89 -6.80 -1.36
C VAL A 106 -8.00 -7.61 -0.70
N LYS A 107 -8.50 -8.62 -1.39
CA LYS A 107 -9.50 -9.58 -0.90
C LYS A 107 -8.79 -10.77 -0.26
N ILE A 108 -9.09 -11.03 1.01
CA ILE A 108 -8.58 -12.17 1.78
C ILE A 108 -9.78 -12.91 2.37
N GLY A 109 -10.03 -14.14 1.89
CA GLY A 109 -11.27 -14.85 2.13
C GLY A 109 -12.48 -14.03 1.66
N ASN A 110 -13.40 -13.73 2.59
CA ASN A 110 -14.61 -12.93 2.33
C ASN A 110 -14.47 -11.46 2.77
N LYS A 111 -13.26 -11.01 3.10
CA LYS A 111 -12.98 -9.68 3.64
C LYS A 111 -12.07 -8.89 2.69
N PHE A 112 -12.14 -7.57 2.77
CA PHE A 112 -11.37 -6.65 1.97
C PHE A 112 -10.55 -5.74 2.87
N TYR A 113 -9.26 -5.60 2.62
CA TYR A 113 -8.33 -4.82 3.43
C TYR A 113 -7.67 -3.73 2.59
N ASN A 114 -7.40 -2.58 3.20
CA ASN A 114 -6.81 -1.45 2.49
C ASN A 114 -5.36 -1.77 2.09
N VAL A 115 -4.96 -1.33 0.90
CA VAL A 115 -3.58 -1.41 0.43
C VAL A 115 -3.15 -0.01 0.01
N ASP A 116 -2.18 0.55 0.71
CA ASP A 116 -1.62 1.84 0.43
C ASP A 116 -0.26 1.68 -0.27
N ILE A 117 -0.13 2.30 -1.44
CA ILE A 117 1.16 2.40 -2.14
C ILE A 117 1.79 3.72 -1.73
N VAL A 118 2.94 3.60 -1.08
CA VAL A 118 3.69 4.72 -0.51
C VAL A 118 5.06 4.81 -1.19
N THR A 119 5.63 5.99 -1.18
CA THR A 119 6.93 6.28 -1.81
C THR A 119 7.79 7.07 -0.83
N PRO A 120 9.13 7.09 -1.00
CA PRO A 120 10.01 7.77 -0.06
C PRO A 120 9.61 9.22 0.22
N SER A 121 9.27 9.98 -0.84
CA SER A 121 8.83 11.37 -0.69
C SER A 121 7.55 11.52 0.14
N ARG A 122 6.61 10.57 0.04
CA ARG A 122 5.34 10.58 0.80
C ARG A 122 5.49 10.11 2.23
N THR A 123 6.54 9.36 2.54
CA THR A 123 6.77 8.78 3.87
C THR A 123 7.88 9.49 4.63
N HIS A 124 8.39 10.61 4.13
CA HIS A 124 9.55 11.32 4.71
C HIS A 124 10.81 10.46 4.83
N LEU A 125 10.95 9.48 3.93
CA LEU A 125 12.11 8.62 3.87
C LEU A 125 13.14 9.26 2.93
N SER A 126 14.37 9.44 3.40
CA SER A 126 15.47 10.10 2.68
C SER A 126 15.87 9.38 1.39
N SER A 127 15.82 8.05 1.39
CA SER A 127 16.18 7.23 0.23
C SER A 127 15.40 5.92 0.21
N PHE A 128 15.18 5.36 -0.97
CA PHE A 128 14.59 4.02 -1.08
C PHE A 128 15.58 2.98 -0.52
N PRO A 129 15.13 2.03 0.32
CA PRO A 129 16.04 1.10 0.98
C PRO A 129 16.74 0.19 -0.03
N THR A 130 18.07 0.12 0.06
CA THR A 130 18.89 -0.77 -0.78
C THR A 130 19.00 -2.17 -0.20
N SER A 131 18.74 -2.33 1.09
CA SER A 131 18.68 -3.60 1.79
C SER A 131 17.23 -4.01 2.02
N VAL A 132 17.01 -5.32 2.21
CA VAL A 132 15.69 -5.86 2.49
C VAL A 132 15.75 -6.75 3.72
N TYR A 133 14.68 -6.72 4.51
CA TYR A 133 14.54 -7.59 5.67
C TYR A 133 13.62 -8.76 5.32
N THR A 134 14.20 -9.94 5.13
CA THR A 134 13.42 -11.16 4.94
C THR A 134 12.91 -11.65 6.30
N GLN A 135 11.61 -11.89 6.41
CA GLN A 135 11.02 -12.53 7.59
C GLN A 135 10.80 -14.02 7.29
N HIS A 136 11.14 -14.90 8.25
CA HIS A 136 10.99 -16.36 8.02
C HIS A 136 9.54 -16.82 7.90
N THR A 137 8.57 -15.99 8.28
CA THR A 137 7.14 -16.30 8.30
C THR A 137 6.41 -15.91 7.02
N THR A 138 7.03 -15.15 6.12
CA THR A 138 6.40 -14.71 4.87
C THR A 138 7.44 -14.54 3.76
N PHE A 139 7.04 -14.79 2.51
CA PHE A 139 7.88 -14.48 1.35
C PHE A 139 7.96 -12.98 1.07
N ALA A 140 7.11 -12.17 1.70
CA ALA A 140 7.13 -10.73 1.53
C ALA A 140 8.45 -10.11 1.98
N VAL A 141 8.95 -9.23 1.12
CA VAL A 141 10.17 -8.45 1.35
C VAL A 141 9.79 -7.24 2.20
N ILE A 142 10.24 -7.21 3.46
CA ILE A 142 9.90 -6.15 4.41
C ILE A 142 10.97 -5.05 4.39
N ALA A 143 10.55 -3.80 4.59
CA ALA A 143 11.49 -2.70 4.72
C ALA A 143 12.42 -2.90 5.92
N PRO A 144 13.69 -2.48 5.82
CA PRO A 144 14.62 -2.41 6.93
C PRO A 144 14.08 -1.61 8.14
N LEU A 145 14.48 -2.01 9.34
CA LEU A 145 14.01 -1.39 10.59
C LEU A 145 14.37 0.09 10.70
N ASP A 146 15.56 0.50 10.26
CA ASP A 146 15.99 1.89 10.20
C ASP A 146 15.08 2.74 9.31
N SER A 147 14.70 2.24 8.13
CA SER A 147 13.79 2.91 7.19
C SER A 147 12.38 3.06 7.78
N MET A 148 11.91 2.04 8.50
CA MET A 148 10.64 2.11 9.23
C MET A 148 10.70 3.14 10.36
N ILE A 149 11.80 3.19 11.11
CA ILE A 149 12.00 4.19 12.19
C ILE A 149 12.04 5.60 11.60
N GLU A 150 12.82 5.84 10.55
CA GLU A 150 12.93 7.14 9.87
C GLU A 150 11.55 7.64 9.42
N THR A 151 10.78 6.77 8.76
CA THR A 151 9.42 7.08 8.30
C THR A 151 8.52 7.52 9.46
N LYS A 152 8.60 6.84 10.60
CA LYS A 152 7.78 7.17 11.78
C LYS A 152 8.26 8.46 12.46
N ILE A 153 9.56 8.71 12.52
CA ILE A 153 10.11 9.98 13.03
C ILE A 153 9.67 11.15 12.13
N GLY A 154 9.75 10.98 10.81
CA GLY A 154 9.27 11.97 9.84
C GLY A 154 7.79 12.26 10.02
N ALA A 155 6.95 11.22 10.09
CA ALA A 155 5.50 11.38 10.34
C ALA A 155 5.18 12.01 11.70
N TYR A 156 5.95 11.70 12.75
CA TYR A 156 5.79 12.29 14.07
C TYR A 156 6.11 13.80 14.07
N ARG A 157 7.15 14.20 13.31
CA ARG A 157 7.60 15.60 13.17
C ARG A 157 6.76 16.42 12.21
N ASP A 158 5.97 15.80 11.35
CA ASP A 158 5.06 16.50 10.45
C ASP A 158 4.02 17.31 11.25
N LEU A 159 4.03 18.64 11.04
CA LEU A 159 3.15 19.59 11.72
C LEU A 159 1.69 19.43 11.30
N GLU A 160 1.44 18.93 10.08
CA GLU A 160 0.10 18.69 9.55
C GLU A 160 -0.47 17.33 10.01
N ARG A 161 0.34 16.50 10.67
CA ARG A 161 -0.08 15.21 11.22
C ARG A 161 -1.14 15.38 12.30
N LYS A 162 -2.27 14.69 12.14
CA LYS A 162 -3.35 14.64 13.14
C LYS A 162 -2.82 14.15 14.49
N SER A 163 -3.25 14.79 15.59
CA SER A 163 -2.80 14.45 16.95
C SER A 163 -3.00 12.98 17.32
N SER A 164 -4.15 12.39 16.95
CA SER A 164 -4.44 10.97 17.20
C SER A 164 -3.50 10.02 16.45
N LYS A 165 -3.03 10.41 15.25
CA LYS A 165 -2.04 9.64 14.48
C LYS A 165 -0.64 9.80 15.07
N ARG A 166 -0.28 11.00 15.54
CA ARG A 166 1.01 11.26 16.18
C ARG A 166 1.25 10.38 17.43
N SER A 167 0.22 10.12 18.24
CA SER A 167 0.31 9.17 19.38
C SER A 167 0.54 7.72 18.92
N THR A 168 -0.08 7.31 17.80
CA THR A 168 0.18 6.00 17.20
C THR A 168 1.61 5.91 16.66
N ASP A 169 2.11 6.98 16.04
CA ASP A 169 3.48 7.09 15.53
C ASP A 169 4.50 7.05 16.69
N GLU A 170 4.21 7.66 17.84
CA GLU A 170 5.05 7.58 19.05
C GLU A 170 5.18 6.13 19.55
N SER A 171 4.06 5.42 19.64
CA SER A 171 4.04 4.01 20.03
C SER A 171 4.77 3.13 19.02
N ASP A 172 4.67 3.44 17.72
CA ASP A 172 5.41 2.76 16.66
C ASP A 172 6.91 2.94 16.81
N ILE A 173 7.37 4.16 17.08
CA ILE A 173 8.80 4.44 17.26
C ILE A 173 9.35 3.66 18.46
N ALA A 174 8.63 3.66 19.60
CA ALA A 174 9.04 2.89 20.77
C ALA A 174 9.18 1.38 20.45
N PHE A 175 8.16 0.82 19.80
CA PHE A 175 8.15 -0.59 19.42
C PHE A 175 9.27 -0.94 18.44
N LEU A 176 9.50 -0.11 17.42
CA LEU A 176 10.55 -0.32 16.43
C LEU A 176 11.96 -0.24 17.05
N LEU A 177 12.18 0.70 17.99
CA LEU A 177 13.45 0.81 18.71
C LEU A 177 13.70 -0.40 19.62
N GLU A 178 12.66 -0.89 20.32
CA GLU A 178 12.75 -2.11 21.12
C GLU A 178 13.00 -3.35 20.26
N LEU A 179 12.32 -3.46 19.12
CA LEU A 179 12.54 -4.53 18.16
C LEU A 179 13.95 -4.49 17.58
N ALA A 180 14.48 -3.31 17.27
CA ALA A 180 15.86 -3.17 16.82
C ALA A 180 16.87 -3.59 17.90
N ALA A 181 16.65 -3.17 19.15
CA ALA A 181 17.49 -3.55 20.27
C ALA A 181 17.49 -5.08 20.51
N SER A 182 16.33 -5.73 20.45
CA SER A 182 16.22 -7.20 20.60
C SER A 182 16.92 -7.98 19.47
N LYS A 183 17.08 -7.36 18.29
CA LYS A 183 17.85 -7.89 17.16
C LYS A 183 19.34 -7.51 17.19
N GLY A 184 19.79 -6.86 18.26
CA GLY A 184 21.18 -6.42 18.40
C GLY A 184 21.56 -5.27 17.46
N MET A 185 20.60 -4.60 16.83
CA MET A 185 20.85 -3.41 16.02
C MET A 185 21.17 -2.24 16.94
N THR A 186 22.26 -1.54 16.65
CA THR A 186 22.64 -0.32 17.37
C THR A 186 22.62 0.85 16.40
N PHE A 187 21.73 1.80 16.65
CA PHE A 187 21.66 3.06 15.90
C PHE A 187 22.33 4.16 16.72
N GLY A 188 23.38 4.77 16.18
CA GLY A 188 23.84 6.07 16.67
C GLY A 188 22.88 7.19 16.25
N PHE A 189 23.06 8.40 16.79
CA PHE A 189 22.28 9.58 16.34
C PHE A 189 22.52 9.96 14.88
N ASP A 190 23.62 9.47 14.30
CA ASP A 190 23.94 9.65 12.87
C ASP A 190 23.43 8.47 12.02
N GLY A 191 22.85 7.44 12.64
CA GLY A 191 22.47 6.19 11.97
C GLY A 191 21.08 6.19 11.34
N VAL A 192 20.16 7.05 11.81
CA VAL A 192 18.81 7.19 11.26
C VAL A 192 18.47 8.67 11.14
N PRO A 193 18.14 9.19 9.95
CA PRO A 193 17.73 10.58 9.78
C PRO A 193 16.60 10.98 10.74
N GLY A 194 16.81 12.09 11.44
CA GLY A 194 15.87 12.62 12.43
C GLY A 194 15.91 11.95 13.80
N LEU A 195 16.67 10.87 13.99
CA LEU A 195 16.97 10.30 15.31
C LEU A 195 18.10 11.09 15.98
N ASP A 196 17.83 12.33 16.38
CA ASP A 196 18.80 13.23 17.01
C ASP A 196 18.57 13.40 18.53
N LYS A 197 19.44 14.19 19.17
CA LYS A 197 19.34 14.49 20.61
C LYS A 197 18.03 15.21 20.94
N ASP A 198 17.57 16.09 20.07
CA ASP A 198 16.37 16.90 20.28
C ASP A 198 15.12 16.04 20.17
N PHE A 199 15.06 15.15 19.18
CA PHE A 199 14.06 14.10 19.08
C PHE A 199 14.03 13.26 20.35
N SER A 200 15.19 12.74 20.76
CA SER A 200 15.30 11.87 21.93
C SER A 200 14.83 12.55 23.21
N ALA A 201 15.14 13.84 23.40
CA ALA A 201 14.68 14.63 24.53
C ALA A 201 13.17 14.90 24.48
N SER A 202 12.64 15.30 23.32
CA SER A 202 11.22 15.56 23.10
C SER A 202 10.37 14.31 23.27
N PHE A 203 10.81 13.19 22.70
CA PHE A 203 10.15 11.90 22.79
C PHE A 203 10.06 11.41 24.24
N ARG A 204 11.18 11.47 25.00
CA ARG A 204 11.19 11.11 26.43
C ARG A 204 10.30 12.02 27.27
N ARG A 205 10.27 13.32 26.98
CA ARG A 205 9.41 14.27 27.70
C ARG A 205 7.94 13.95 27.48
N THR A 206 7.53 13.81 26.21
CA THR A 206 6.14 13.52 25.82
C THR A 206 5.67 12.21 26.45
N ARG A 207 6.50 11.17 26.42
CA ARG A 207 6.16 9.88 27.04
C ARG A 207 5.93 10.00 28.55
N ARG A 208 6.79 10.73 29.26
CA ARG A 208 6.62 10.98 30.71
C ARG A 208 5.38 11.80 31.04
N GLU A 209 5.03 12.76 30.20
CA GLU A 209 3.81 13.58 30.36
C GLU A 209 2.55 12.74 30.14
N SER A 210 2.56 11.86 29.14
CA SER A 210 1.49 10.90 28.88
C SER A 210 1.30 9.90 30.02
N GLU A 211 2.40 9.35 30.58
CA GLU A 211 2.37 8.46 31.75
C GLU A 211 1.76 9.16 32.98
N LYS A 212 2.17 10.40 33.26
CA LYS A 212 1.59 11.21 34.37
C LYS A 212 0.11 11.55 34.16
N SER A 213 -0.32 11.78 32.92
CA SER A 213 -1.73 12.05 32.60
C SER A 213 -2.61 10.83 32.85
N LEU A 214 -2.10 9.62 32.60
CA LEU A 214 -2.80 8.36 32.89
C LEU A 214 -2.91 8.12 34.40
N ASP A 215 -1.85 8.39 35.16
CA ASP A 215 -1.88 8.31 36.63
C ASP A 215 -2.92 9.26 37.24
N SER A 216 -3.07 10.47 36.69
CA SER A 216 -4.07 11.45 37.15
C SER A 216 -5.53 11.04 36.85
N LEU A 217 -5.75 10.26 35.79
CA LEU A 217 -7.06 9.67 35.46
C LEU A 217 -7.37 8.44 36.33
N GLY A 218 -6.34 7.68 36.72
CA GLY A 218 -6.47 6.59 37.69
C GLY A 218 -6.80 7.05 39.11
N CYS A 219 -6.25 8.19 39.55
CA CYS A 219 -6.56 8.78 40.85
C CYS A 219 -7.90 9.53 40.91
N SER A 220 -8.60 9.71 39.79
CA SER A 220 -9.93 10.37 39.75
C SER A 220 -11.10 9.36 39.75
N LEU A 221 -10.80 8.06 39.83
CA LEU A 221 -11.78 6.96 39.88
C LEU A 221 -11.81 6.22 41.23
N GLU A 222 -11.19 6.79 42.27
CA GLU A 222 -11.32 6.34 43.67
C GLU A 222 -12.25 7.24 44.49
#